data_AF-A0A368HHD6-F1
#
_entry.id   AF-A0A368HHD6-F1
#
_cell.length_a   1.000
_cell.length_b   1.000
_cell.length_c   1.000
_cell.angle_alpha   90.00
_cell.angle_beta   90.00
_cell.angle_gamma   90.00
#
_symmetry.space_group_name_H-M   'P 1'
#
loop_
_entity.id
_entity.type
_entity.pdbx_description
1 polymer ?
#
loop_
_entity_poly.entity_id
_entity_poly.type
_entity_poly.pdbx_seq_one_letter_code
_entity_poly.pdbx_strand_id
1 'polypeptide(L)'
;MSVADDKKAVVLLSGGLDSATILALARKEGFQCHALSFDYGQRHKGELKAAAAVAAAGGAHEHRVATLGVGFIGGSALTDLGLSVPQAPTTGIPVTYVPARNTVFLAVALGWAEVLGAHDLFIGVNAVDYSGYPDCRPEYLAAFETLANLATKAGVEGGRFHIRAPLLHLTKAEIIRAGLGLGVDYGLTLSCYAPNDAGQACGACDACRLRAKGFAEAGVPDPAIAI
;
A
#
# COMPACT_ATOMS: atom_id res chain seq x y z
N MET A 1 -11.15 36.36 2.60
CA MET A 1 -10.24 35.33 3.18
C MET A 1 -10.19 34.22 2.17
N SER A 2 -9.06 34.00 1.48
CA SER A 2 -8.99 32.93 0.49
C SER A 2 -9.05 31.61 1.24
N VAL A 3 -9.94 30.71 0.83
CA VAL A 3 -9.90 29.32 1.27
C VAL A 3 -8.55 28.82 0.76
N ALA A 4 -7.63 28.46 1.66
CA ALA A 4 -6.45 27.73 1.22
C ALA A 4 -7.00 26.46 0.56
N ASP A 5 -6.67 26.25 -0.71
CA ASP A 5 -7.05 25.02 -1.40
C ASP A 5 -6.37 23.87 -0.67
N ASP A 6 -7.11 23.18 0.21
CA ASP A 6 -6.56 22.10 1.01
C ASP A 6 -6.06 21.03 0.05
N LYS A 7 -4.74 20.83 0.05
CA LYS A 7 -4.05 19.89 -0.83
C LYS A 7 -4.49 18.47 -0.44
N LYS A 8 -5.51 17.92 -1.09
CA LYS A 8 -6.06 16.59 -0.78
C LYS A 8 -5.33 15.50 -1.56
N ALA A 9 -5.14 14.35 -0.91
CA ALA A 9 -4.63 13.15 -1.56
C ALA A 9 -5.42 11.91 -1.13
N VAL A 10 -5.57 10.95 -2.03
CA VAL A 10 -6.00 9.59 -1.67
C VAL A 10 -4.75 8.74 -1.45
N VAL A 11 -4.65 8.09 -0.30
CA VAL A 11 -3.51 7.24 0.06
C VAL A 11 -3.97 5.78 0.15
N LEU A 12 -3.43 4.92 -0.70
CA LEU A 12 -3.71 3.49 -0.64
C LEU A 12 -3.04 2.86 0.59
N LEU A 13 -3.83 2.46 1.58
CA LEU A 13 -3.38 2.05 2.89
C LEU A 13 -3.72 0.58 3.17
N SER A 14 -2.72 -0.30 3.21
CA SER A 14 -2.92 -1.73 3.51
C SER A 14 -2.69 -2.07 4.99
N GLY A 15 -2.14 -1.15 5.78
CA GLY A 15 -1.69 -1.44 7.16
C GLY A 15 -0.30 -2.08 7.23
N GLY A 16 0.34 -2.32 6.09
CA GLY A 16 1.73 -2.76 6.03
C GLY A 16 2.72 -1.61 6.15
N LEU A 17 3.99 -1.96 6.40
CA LEU A 17 5.15 -1.07 6.56
C LEU A 17 5.22 0.04 5.50
N ASP A 18 5.19 -0.35 4.22
CA ASP A 18 5.31 0.59 3.10
C ASP A 18 4.14 1.58 3.07
N SER A 19 2.92 1.08 3.28
CA SER A 19 1.71 1.90 3.27
C SER A 19 1.62 2.88 4.44
N ALA A 20 2.14 2.50 5.62
CA ALA A 20 2.27 3.41 6.76
C ALA A 20 3.28 4.54 6.45
N THR A 21 4.37 4.19 5.77
CA THR A 21 5.42 5.14 5.41
C THR A 21 4.94 6.17 4.37
N ILE A 22 4.20 5.75 3.34
CA ILE A 22 3.64 6.70 2.37
C ILE A 22 2.61 7.66 2.99
N LEU A 23 1.83 7.20 3.98
CA LEU A 23 0.89 8.08 4.69
C LEU A 23 1.66 9.19 5.41
N ALA A 24 2.73 8.84 6.13
CA ALA A 24 3.58 9.82 6.79
C ALA A 24 4.28 10.77 5.80
N LEU A 25 4.75 10.26 4.66
CA LEU A 25 5.36 11.09 3.61
C LEU A 25 4.35 12.08 3.00
N ALA A 26 3.15 11.61 2.65
CA ALA A 26 2.09 12.48 2.13
C ALA A 26 1.71 13.56 3.15
N ARG A 27 1.59 13.21 4.44
CA ARG A 27 1.34 14.17 5.52
C ARG A 27 2.46 15.21 5.63
N LYS A 28 3.73 14.78 5.55
CA LYS A 28 4.90 15.67 5.55
C LYS A 28 4.87 16.67 4.40
N GLU A 29 4.38 16.26 3.24
CA GLU A 29 4.20 17.12 2.06
C GLU A 29 3.00 18.08 2.15
N GLY A 30 2.32 18.12 3.29
CA GLY A 30 1.20 19.02 3.59
C GLY A 30 -0.16 18.53 3.09
N PHE A 31 -0.28 17.25 2.71
CA PHE A 31 -1.55 16.73 2.21
C PHE A 31 -2.57 16.45 3.34
N GLN A 32 -3.82 16.82 3.09
CA GLN A 32 -4.97 16.24 3.76
C GLN A 32 -5.22 14.84 3.19
N CYS A 33 -4.76 13.83 3.92
CA CYS A 33 -4.73 12.45 3.44
C CYS A 33 -6.06 11.73 3.70
N HIS A 34 -6.69 11.24 2.65
CA HIS A 34 -7.84 10.34 2.68
C HIS A 34 -7.36 8.91 2.42
N ALA A 35 -7.34 8.07 3.45
CA ALA A 35 -6.82 6.72 3.37
C ALA A 35 -7.86 5.75 2.81
N LEU A 36 -7.46 4.91 1.86
CA LEU A 36 -8.30 3.86 1.26
C LEU A 36 -7.66 2.49 1.46
N SER A 37 -8.37 1.59 2.15
CA SER A 37 -8.04 0.18 2.27
C SER A 37 -9.00 -0.68 1.44
N PHE A 38 -8.61 -1.91 1.16
CA PHE A 38 -9.43 -2.86 0.40
C PHE A 38 -9.69 -4.14 1.18
N ASP A 39 -10.96 -4.50 1.34
CA ASP A 39 -11.37 -5.86 1.71
C ASP A 39 -11.68 -6.60 0.40
N TYR A 40 -10.68 -7.28 -0.15
CA TYR A 40 -10.74 -7.93 -1.44
C TYR A 40 -10.90 -9.45 -1.36
N GLY A 41 -11.30 -9.97 -0.18
CA GLY A 41 -11.38 -11.41 0.08
C GLY A 41 -10.05 -12.04 0.47
N GLN A 42 -9.10 -11.24 0.98
CA GLN A 42 -7.84 -11.73 1.51
C GLN A 42 -8.06 -12.73 2.66
N ARG A 43 -7.16 -13.71 2.75
CA ARG A 43 -7.23 -14.84 3.69
C ARG A 43 -7.37 -14.44 5.17
N HIS A 44 -6.77 -13.32 5.58
CA HIS A 44 -6.81 -12.83 6.95
C HIS A 44 -7.21 -11.35 7.01
N LYS A 45 -8.12 -11.00 7.92
CA LYS A 45 -8.57 -9.60 8.13
C LYS A 45 -7.68 -8.81 9.11
N GLY A 46 -6.57 -9.41 9.57
CA GLY A 46 -5.62 -8.74 10.46
C GLY A 46 -5.04 -7.45 9.85
N GLU A 47 -4.82 -7.45 8.52
CA GLU A 47 -4.32 -6.27 7.81
C GLU A 47 -5.30 -5.09 7.85
N LEU A 48 -6.62 -5.33 7.83
CA LEU A 48 -7.62 -4.25 7.93
C LEU A 48 -7.62 -3.60 9.31
N LYS A 49 -7.37 -4.38 10.37
CA LYS A 49 -7.19 -3.84 11.73
C LYS A 49 -5.92 -2.99 11.81
N ALA A 50 -4.81 -3.48 11.26
CA ALA A 50 -3.56 -2.73 11.17
C ALA A 50 -3.74 -1.44 10.35
N ALA A 51 -4.46 -1.50 9.23
CA ALA A 51 -4.74 -0.34 8.39
C ALA A 51 -5.52 0.74 9.14
N ALA A 52 -6.55 0.34 9.91
CA ALA A 52 -7.31 1.28 10.74
C ALA A 52 -6.44 1.92 11.84
N ALA A 53 -5.59 1.12 12.50
CA ALA A 53 -4.67 1.63 13.52
C ALA A 53 -3.65 2.62 12.93
N VAL A 54 -3.05 2.28 11.79
CA VAL A 54 -2.10 3.13 11.06
C VAL A 54 -2.77 4.40 10.56
N ALA A 55 -4.00 4.33 10.04
CA ALA A 55 -4.74 5.51 9.58
C ALA A 55 -4.98 6.50 10.72
N ALA A 56 -5.42 5.98 11.88
CA ALA A 56 -5.67 6.79 13.06
C ALA A 56 -4.37 7.42 13.60
N ALA A 57 -3.33 6.61 13.82
CA ALA A 57 -2.05 7.08 14.35
C ALA A 57 -1.32 8.03 13.38
N GLY A 58 -1.43 7.77 12.07
CA GLY A 58 -0.84 8.61 11.01
C GLY A 58 -1.61 9.90 10.70
N GLY A 59 -2.75 10.14 11.36
CA GLY A 59 -3.53 11.35 11.19
C GLY A 59 -4.20 11.46 9.82
N ALA A 60 -4.72 10.35 9.29
CA ALA A 60 -5.59 10.38 8.12
C ALA A 60 -6.86 11.20 8.43
N HIS A 61 -7.26 12.06 7.49
CA HIS A 61 -8.47 12.86 7.61
C HIS A 61 -9.74 12.00 7.55
N GLU A 62 -9.73 11.02 6.66
CA GLU A 62 -10.78 10.02 6.53
C GLU A 62 -10.13 8.67 6.20
N HIS A 63 -10.70 7.58 6.69
CA HIS A 63 -10.30 6.22 6.33
C HIS A 63 -11.51 5.42 5.86
N ARG A 64 -11.46 4.93 4.62
CA ARG A 64 -12.49 4.05 4.04
C ARG A 64 -11.93 2.67 3.73
N VAL A 65 -12.81 1.68 3.82
CA VAL A 65 -12.53 0.32 3.36
C VAL A 65 -13.49 0.01 2.20
N ALA A 66 -12.93 -0.22 1.02
CA ALA A 66 -13.69 -0.66 -0.14
C ALA A 66 -13.72 -2.19 -0.19
N THR A 67 -14.92 -2.77 -0.17
CA THR A 67 -15.08 -4.21 -0.35
C THR A 67 -15.11 -4.55 -1.84
N LEU A 68 -14.16 -5.36 -2.30
CA LEU A 68 -14.04 -5.79 -3.69
C LEU A 68 -14.15 -7.30 -3.79
N GLY A 69 -15.11 -7.81 -4.53
CA GLY A 69 -15.15 -9.23 -4.83
C GLY A 69 -14.11 -9.61 -5.89
N VAL A 70 -12.80 -9.49 -5.66
CA VAL A 70 -11.80 -9.95 -6.66
C VAL A 70 -11.51 -11.45 -6.54
N GLY A 71 -11.96 -12.11 -5.46
CA GLY A 71 -11.75 -13.53 -5.22
C GLY A 71 -12.27 -14.44 -6.34
N PHE A 72 -13.30 -14.03 -7.09
CA PHE A 72 -13.81 -14.83 -8.23
C PHE A 72 -12.81 -14.93 -9.39
N ILE A 73 -11.85 -14.00 -9.49
CA ILE A 73 -10.81 -14.00 -10.53
C ILE A 73 -9.88 -15.21 -10.33
N GLY A 74 -9.63 -15.59 -9.06
CA GLY A 74 -8.77 -16.72 -8.70
C GLY A 74 -7.29 -16.53 -9.10
N GLY A 75 -6.53 -17.63 -9.08
CA GLY A 75 -5.15 -17.67 -9.58
C GLY A 75 -4.08 -17.13 -8.64
N SER A 76 -4.42 -16.87 -7.36
CA SER A 76 -3.47 -16.39 -6.35
C SER A 76 -3.64 -17.08 -5.01
N ALA A 77 -2.51 -17.39 -4.34
CA ALA A 77 -2.50 -17.95 -2.99
C ALA A 77 -2.99 -16.96 -1.90
N LEU A 78 -3.17 -15.68 -2.23
CA LEU A 78 -3.73 -14.68 -1.30
C LEU A 78 -5.27 -14.65 -1.30
N THR A 79 -5.90 -15.18 -2.37
CA THR A 79 -7.36 -15.16 -2.54
C THR A 79 -7.97 -16.56 -2.70
N ASP A 80 -7.17 -17.59 -3.00
CA ASP A 80 -7.59 -18.98 -3.14
C ASP A 80 -7.13 -19.80 -1.92
N LEU A 81 -8.11 -20.35 -1.17
CA LEU A 81 -7.85 -21.16 0.03
C LEU A 81 -7.25 -22.54 -0.27
N GLY A 82 -7.39 -23.04 -1.51
CA GLY A 82 -6.81 -24.30 -1.97
C GLY A 82 -5.31 -24.20 -2.27
N LEU A 83 -4.78 -22.98 -2.40
CA LEU A 83 -3.37 -22.72 -2.64
C LEU A 83 -2.65 -22.39 -1.33
N SER A 84 -1.48 -23.02 -1.14
CA SER A 84 -0.61 -22.69 -0.01
C SER A 84 0.27 -21.48 -0.35
N VAL A 85 0.45 -20.59 0.62
CA VAL A 85 1.42 -19.49 0.50
C VAL A 85 2.84 -20.09 0.59
N PRO A 86 3.72 -19.88 -0.41
CA PRO A 86 5.06 -20.43 -0.38
C PRO A 86 5.86 -19.93 0.82
N GLN A 87 6.59 -20.85 1.47
CA GLN A 87 7.52 -20.52 2.56
C GLN A 87 8.97 -20.42 2.08
N ALA A 88 9.27 -20.72 0.81
CA ALA A 88 10.59 -20.59 0.20
C ALA A 88 10.54 -19.61 -0.99
N PRO A 89 11.66 -18.93 -1.33
CA PRO A 89 11.72 -18.05 -2.50
C PRO A 89 11.40 -18.80 -3.80
N THR A 90 10.65 -18.17 -4.71
CA THR A 90 10.28 -18.73 -6.01
C THR A 90 10.86 -17.90 -7.16
N THR A 91 11.13 -18.54 -8.30
CA THR A 91 11.53 -17.85 -9.54
C THR A 91 10.31 -17.45 -10.37
N GLY A 92 10.34 -16.26 -11.00
CA GLY A 92 9.23 -15.75 -11.83
C GLY A 92 8.20 -14.95 -11.03
N ILE A 93 7.01 -14.74 -11.61
CA ILE A 93 5.90 -14.07 -10.90
C ILE A 93 5.39 -15.04 -9.82
N PRO A 94 5.43 -14.68 -8.53
CA PRO A 94 5.09 -15.61 -7.47
C PRO A 94 3.58 -15.82 -7.43
N VAL A 95 3.15 -16.99 -6.95
CA VAL A 95 1.72 -17.34 -6.81
C VAL A 95 0.97 -16.43 -5.82
N THR A 96 1.68 -15.59 -5.05
CA THR A 96 1.10 -14.53 -4.22
C THR A 96 0.72 -13.28 -5.01
N TYR A 97 1.05 -13.21 -6.30
CA TYR A 97 0.54 -12.21 -7.23
C TYR A 97 -0.97 -12.40 -7.39
N VAL A 98 -1.74 -11.34 -7.18
CA VAL A 98 -3.16 -11.31 -7.53
C VAL A 98 -3.28 -10.57 -8.86
N PRO A 99 -3.78 -11.23 -9.94
CA PRO A 99 -3.82 -10.64 -11.27
C PRO A 99 -4.42 -9.22 -11.31
N ALA A 100 -3.63 -8.25 -11.78
CA ALA A 100 -4.01 -6.85 -11.98
C ALA A 100 -4.60 -6.14 -10.75
N ARG A 101 -4.27 -6.61 -9.55
CA ARG A 101 -4.85 -6.07 -8.30
C ARG A 101 -4.58 -4.59 -8.14
N ASN A 102 -3.36 -4.11 -8.38
CA ASN A 102 -3.07 -2.68 -8.22
C ASN A 102 -3.83 -1.82 -9.22
N THR A 103 -4.13 -2.35 -10.42
CA THR A 103 -4.96 -1.65 -11.42
C THR A 103 -6.38 -1.47 -10.93
N VAL A 104 -6.98 -2.51 -10.35
CA VAL A 104 -8.32 -2.40 -9.76
C VAL A 104 -8.31 -1.42 -8.60
N PHE A 105 -7.31 -1.49 -7.73
CA PHE A 105 -7.19 -0.61 -6.57
C PHE A 105 -7.04 0.86 -6.97
N LEU A 106 -6.15 1.15 -7.93
CA LEU A 106 -5.98 2.50 -8.44
C LEU A 106 -7.23 3.01 -9.16
N ALA A 107 -7.97 2.17 -9.88
CA ALA A 107 -9.23 2.57 -10.52
C ALA A 107 -10.30 2.97 -9.51
N VAL A 108 -10.44 2.22 -8.41
CA VAL A 108 -11.37 2.58 -7.33
C VAL A 108 -10.92 3.84 -6.60
N ALA A 109 -9.61 3.96 -6.32
CA ALA A 109 -9.05 5.15 -5.71
C ALA A 109 -9.24 6.41 -6.56
N LEU A 110 -9.09 6.28 -7.89
CA LEU A 110 -9.32 7.37 -8.85
C LEU A 110 -10.75 7.89 -8.80
N GLY A 111 -11.74 6.99 -8.80
CA GLY A 111 -13.14 7.39 -8.68
C GLY A 111 -13.43 8.13 -7.38
N TRP A 112 -12.82 7.70 -6.25
CA TRP A 112 -12.98 8.41 -4.98
C TRP A 112 -12.23 9.75 -4.97
N ALA A 113 -11.02 9.78 -5.54
CA ALA A 113 -10.21 10.99 -5.64
C ALA A 113 -10.94 12.08 -6.44
N GLU A 114 -11.60 11.72 -7.53
CA GLU A 114 -12.40 12.64 -8.34
C GLU A 114 -13.57 13.25 -7.54
N VAL A 115 -14.30 12.44 -6.76
CA VAL A 115 -15.37 12.93 -5.87
C VAL A 115 -14.84 13.91 -4.81
N LEU A 116 -13.63 13.66 -4.29
CA LEU A 116 -13.00 14.49 -3.26
C LEU A 116 -12.37 15.79 -3.80
N GLY A 117 -12.16 15.88 -5.12
CA GLY A 117 -11.28 16.87 -5.74
C GLY A 117 -9.81 16.67 -5.35
N ALA A 118 -9.40 15.43 -5.08
CA ALA A 118 -8.02 15.07 -4.76
C ALA A 118 -7.28 14.70 -6.04
N HIS A 119 -6.19 15.42 -6.36
CA HIS A 119 -5.44 15.22 -7.59
C HIS A 119 -4.21 14.31 -7.42
N ASP A 120 -3.86 13.94 -6.19
CA ASP A 120 -2.72 13.08 -5.90
C ASP A 120 -3.18 11.74 -5.33
N LEU A 121 -2.73 10.65 -5.95
CA LEU A 121 -2.96 9.28 -5.51
C LEU A 121 -1.64 8.65 -5.06
N PHE A 122 -1.50 8.34 -3.79
CA PHE A 122 -0.30 7.70 -3.24
C PHE A 122 -0.44 6.18 -3.22
N ILE A 123 0.58 5.49 -3.74
CA ILE A 123 0.68 4.03 -3.75
C ILE A 123 2.06 3.58 -3.27
N GLY A 124 2.08 2.61 -2.36
CA GLY A 124 3.28 2.11 -1.69
C GLY A 124 4.00 1.01 -2.44
N VAL A 125 4.13 1.10 -3.77
CA VAL A 125 4.88 0.12 -4.57
C VAL A 125 6.38 0.38 -4.48
N ASN A 126 7.15 -0.70 -4.58
CA ASN A 126 8.60 -0.70 -4.51
C ASN A 126 9.17 -1.59 -5.63
N ALA A 127 10.14 -1.07 -6.39
CA ALA A 127 10.77 -1.77 -7.50
C ALA A 127 12.19 -2.28 -7.20
N VAL A 128 12.73 -2.02 -6.01
CA VAL A 128 14.08 -2.47 -5.61
C VAL A 128 14.01 -3.86 -4.98
N ASP A 129 13.08 -4.07 -4.06
CA ASP A 129 12.78 -5.37 -3.43
C ASP A 129 11.74 -6.15 -4.25
N TYR A 130 11.83 -6.01 -5.58
CA TYR A 130 10.81 -6.41 -6.55
C TYR A 130 10.52 -7.91 -6.50
N SER A 131 9.28 -8.24 -6.16
CA SER A 131 8.74 -9.60 -6.19
C SER A 131 8.35 -10.08 -7.60
N GLY A 132 8.62 -9.32 -8.67
CA GLY A 132 8.22 -9.72 -10.02
C GLY A 132 6.92 -9.08 -10.54
N TYR A 133 6.24 -8.22 -9.76
CA TYR A 133 4.88 -7.75 -10.07
C TYR A 133 4.82 -6.68 -11.18
N PRO A 134 4.22 -6.98 -12.35
CA PRO A 134 4.23 -6.07 -13.49
C PRO A 134 3.48 -4.76 -13.25
N ASP A 135 2.53 -4.75 -12.31
CA ASP A 135 1.71 -3.63 -11.86
C ASP A 135 2.34 -2.82 -10.70
N CYS A 136 3.66 -2.92 -10.52
CA CYS A 136 4.45 -2.11 -9.61
C CYS A 136 5.54 -1.27 -10.32
N ARG A 137 5.63 -1.35 -11.65
CA ARG A 137 6.75 -0.78 -12.43
C ARG A 137 6.54 0.68 -12.82
N PRO A 138 7.61 1.47 -13.02
CA PRO A 138 7.50 2.87 -13.44
C PRO A 138 6.64 3.09 -14.69
N GLU A 139 6.81 2.26 -15.72
CA GLU A 139 6.06 2.34 -16.98
C GLU A 139 4.57 2.06 -16.80
N TYR A 140 4.22 1.17 -15.85
CA TYR A 140 2.85 0.90 -15.50
C TYR A 140 2.20 2.12 -14.80
N LEU A 141 2.89 2.73 -13.84
CA LEU A 141 2.39 3.90 -13.13
C LEU A 141 2.18 5.09 -14.07
N ALA A 142 3.11 5.31 -14.99
CA ALA A 142 2.99 6.36 -16.02
C ALA A 142 1.82 6.10 -16.98
N ALA A 143 1.61 4.84 -17.39
CA ALA A 143 0.46 4.46 -18.20
C ALA A 143 -0.87 4.66 -17.45
N PHE A 144 -0.91 4.31 -16.16
CA PHE A 144 -2.10 4.54 -15.33
C PHE A 144 -2.38 6.03 -15.13
N GLU A 145 -1.36 6.86 -14.90
CA GLU A 145 -1.53 8.32 -14.82
C GLU A 145 -2.11 8.90 -16.13
N THR A 146 -1.64 8.42 -17.28
CA THR A 146 -2.19 8.81 -18.58
C THR A 146 -3.67 8.43 -18.69
N LEU A 147 -4.02 7.20 -18.28
CA LEU A 147 -5.40 6.73 -18.24
C LEU A 147 -6.25 7.60 -17.31
N ALA A 148 -5.76 7.89 -16.10
CA ALA A 148 -6.50 8.68 -15.11
C ALA A 148 -6.87 10.07 -15.65
N ASN A 149 -5.96 10.70 -16.38
CA ASN A 149 -6.17 12.01 -17.00
C ASN A 149 -7.03 11.96 -18.27
N LEU A 150 -7.12 10.81 -18.94
CA LEU A 150 -7.98 10.61 -20.11
C LEU A 150 -9.43 10.26 -19.72
N ALA A 151 -9.62 9.50 -18.65
CA ALA A 151 -10.86 8.79 -18.35
C ALA A 151 -11.75 9.45 -17.29
N THR A 152 -11.39 10.65 -16.82
CA THR A 152 -12.11 11.37 -15.75
C THR A 152 -12.63 12.71 -16.24
N LYS A 153 -13.74 13.19 -15.67
CA LYS A 153 -14.27 14.52 -15.92
C LYS A 153 -13.25 15.58 -15.53
N ALA A 154 -12.64 15.43 -14.35
CA ALA A 154 -11.62 16.35 -13.88
C ALA A 154 -10.41 16.41 -14.83
N GLY A 155 -9.98 15.29 -15.43
CA GLY A 155 -8.91 15.27 -16.43
C GLY A 155 -9.26 16.02 -17.71
N VAL A 156 -10.44 15.76 -18.28
CA VAL A 156 -10.86 16.40 -19.55
C VAL A 156 -11.24 17.87 -19.41
N GLU A 157 -11.60 18.33 -18.21
CA GLU A 157 -11.90 19.73 -17.89
C GLU A 157 -10.67 20.54 -17.43
N GLY A 158 -9.45 19.97 -17.52
CA GLY A 158 -8.19 20.68 -17.29
C GLY A 158 -7.55 20.48 -15.90
N GLY A 159 -8.17 19.69 -15.03
CA GLY A 159 -7.51 19.14 -13.84
C GLY A 159 -6.49 18.08 -14.23
N ARG A 160 -5.59 17.74 -13.30
CA ARG A 160 -4.55 16.73 -13.56
C ARG A 160 -4.34 15.83 -12.36
N PHE A 161 -4.52 14.53 -12.55
CA PHE A 161 -4.18 13.51 -11.59
C PHE A 161 -2.70 13.13 -11.66
N HIS A 162 -2.14 12.83 -10.50
CA HIS A 162 -0.76 12.40 -10.31
C HIS A 162 -0.70 11.09 -9.52
N ILE A 163 0.02 10.10 -10.05
CA ILE A 163 0.29 8.85 -9.34
C ILE A 163 1.63 8.99 -8.60
N ARG A 164 1.56 9.00 -7.27
CA ARG A 164 2.70 9.19 -6.36
C ARG A 164 3.18 7.85 -5.83
N ALA A 165 4.36 7.42 -6.25
CA ALA A 165 5.04 6.23 -5.73
C ALA A 165 6.40 6.59 -5.10
N PRO A 166 6.43 7.28 -3.96
CA PRO A 166 7.67 7.82 -3.38
C PRO A 166 8.66 6.73 -2.92
N LEU A 167 8.19 5.48 -2.75
CA LEU A 167 9.02 4.37 -2.32
C LEU A 167 9.62 3.56 -3.48
N LEU A 168 9.30 3.91 -4.73
CA LEU A 168 9.56 3.09 -5.92
C LEU A 168 11.04 2.67 -6.04
N HIS A 169 11.96 3.57 -5.69
CA HIS A 169 13.41 3.37 -5.83
C HIS A 169 14.15 3.25 -4.49
N LEU A 170 13.44 3.11 -3.38
CA LEU A 170 14.05 2.97 -2.06
C LEU A 170 14.29 1.49 -1.73
N THR A 171 15.33 1.18 -0.97
CA THR A 171 15.47 -0.11 -0.29
C THR A 171 14.52 -0.19 0.90
N LYS A 172 14.19 -1.40 1.39
CA LYS A 172 13.40 -1.53 2.62
C LYS A 172 14.00 -0.80 3.81
N ALA A 173 15.32 -0.80 3.96
CA ALA A 173 16.01 -0.07 5.01
C ALA A 173 15.82 1.45 4.92
N GLU A 174 15.87 2.02 3.70
CA GLU A 174 15.59 3.44 3.47
C GLU A 174 14.13 3.79 3.76
N ILE A 175 13.17 2.93 3.39
CA ILE A 175 11.75 3.11 3.73
C ILE A 175 11.58 3.16 5.25
N ILE A 176 12.19 2.22 5.97
CA ILE A 176 12.12 2.16 7.45
C ILE A 176 12.71 3.41 8.07
N ARG A 177 13.91 3.84 7.64
CA ARG A 177 14.53 5.06 8.15
C ARG A 177 13.68 6.30 7.87
N ALA A 178 13.09 6.38 6.67
CA ALA A 178 12.21 7.48 6.30
C ALA A 178 10.96 7.52 7.20
N GLY A 179 10.29 6.40 7.43
CA GLY A 179 9.13 6.36 8.31
C GLY A 179 9.47 6.64 9.77
N LEU A 180 10.55 6.07 10.31
CA LEU A 180 11.02 6.38 11.67
C LEU A 180 11.33 7.88 11.83
N GLY A 181 11.99 8.50 10.85
CA GLY A 181 12.27 9.94 10.83
C GLY A 181 11.01 10.81 10.78
N LEU A 182 9.85 10.23 10.47
CA LEU A 182 8.54 10.89 10.46
C LEU A 182 7.63 10.42 11.60
N GLY A 183 8.14 9.62 12.54
CA GLY A 183 7.39 9.13 13.69
C GLY A 183 6.42 7.99 13.39
N VAL A 184 6.63 7.24 12.31
CA VAL A 184 5.84 6.03 12.03
C VAL A 184 6.10 4.98 13.11
N ASP A 185 5.04 4.58 13.81
CA ASP A 185 5.07 3.43 14.71
C ASP A 185 4.89 2.13 13.91
N TYR A 186 6.00 1.48 13.59
CA TYR A 186 5.99 0.21 12.88
C TYR A 186 5.46 -0.97 13.71
N GLY A 187 5.22 -0.81 15.01
CA GLY A 187 4.54 -1.79 15.86
C GLY A 187 3.04 -1.92 15.52
N LEU A 188 2.45 -0.90 14.89
CA LEU A 188 1.05 -0.93 14.42
C LEU A 188 0.88 -1.67 13.09
N THR A 189 1.98 -1.99 12.41
CA THR A 189 1.95 -2.48 11.03
C THR A 189 1.97 -4.00 10.94
N LEU A 190 1.30 -4.54 9.92
CA LEU A 190 1.30 -5.97 9.61
C LEU A 190 1.74 -6.21 8.17
N SER A 191 2.92 -6.80 7.98
CA SER A 191 3.44 -7.17 6.65
C SER A 191 3.17 -8.63 6.27
N CYS A 192 2.92 -9.51 7.25
CA CYS A 192 2.86 -10.95 7.03
C CYS A 192 1.69 -11.37 6.12
N TYR A 193 1.93 -12.30 5.18
CA TYR A 193 0.90 -12.87 4.31
C TYR A 193 0.01 -13.91 4.99
N ALA A 194 0.47 -14.52 6.08
CA ALA A 194 -0.22 -15.57 6.81
C ALA A 194 -0.04 -15.40 8.32
N PRO A 195 -0.53 -14.28 8.90
CA PRO A 195 -0.49 -14.09 10.35
C PRO A 195 -1.35 -15.15 11.06
N ASN A 196 -1.01 -15.48 12.30
CA ASN A 196 -1.87 -16.33 13.12
C ASN A 196 -3.14 -15.58 13.58
N ASP A 197 -4.04 -16.27 14.27
CA ASP A 197 -5.31 -15.69 14.74
C ASP A 197 -5.12 -14.52 15.73
N ALA A 198 -3.97 -14.47 16.42
CA ALA A 198 -3.58 -13.37 17.28
C ALA A 198 -2.97 -12.17 16.51
N GLY A 199 -2.82 -12.28 15.19
CA GLY A 199 -2.23 -11.23 14.34
C GLY A 199 -0.70 -11.23 14.31
N GLN A 200 -0.04 -12.25 14.87
CA GLN A 200 1.41 -12.35 14.90
C GLN A 200 1.94 -12.83 13.54
N ALA A 201 3.05 -12.23 13.10
CA ALA A 201 3.70 -12.59 11.86
C ALA A 201 4.24 -14.03 11.90
N CYS A 202 4.11 -14.78 10.79
CA CYS A 202 4.61 -16.16 10.72
C CYS A 202 6.14 -16.28 10.70
N GLY A 203 6.87 -15.18 10.50
CA GLY A 203 8.34 -15.14 10.42
C GLY A 203 8.95 -15.77 9.16
N ALA A 204 8.18 -16.53 8.38
CA ALA A 204 8.71 -17.36 7.30
C ALA A 204 8.35 -16.90 5.88
N CYS A 205 7.27 -16.15 5.66
CA CYS A 205 6.88 -15.72 4.30
C CYS A 205 7.80 -14.63 3.74
N ASP A 206 7.77 -14.39 2.42
CA ASP A 206 8.61 -13.36 1.79
C ASP A 206 8.46 -11.98 2.43
N ALA A 207 7.22 -11.56 2.73
CA ALA A 207 7.01 -10.29 3.40
C ALA A 207 7.62 -10.20 4.80
N CYS A 208 7.68 -11.31 5.56
CA CYS A 208 8.38 -11.34 6.85
C CYS A 208 9.89 -11.27 6.66
N ARG A 209 10.45 -12.02 5.69
CA ARG A 209 11.88 -11.97 5.36
C ARG A 209 12.33 -10.59 4.93
N LEU A 210 11.60 -9.96 4.01
CA LEU A 210 11.91 -8.62 3.51
C LEU A 210 11.83 -7.57 4.61
N ARG A 211 10.80 -7.66 5.48
CA ARG A 211 10.69 -6.80 6.66
C ARG A 211 11.89 -6.97 7.59
N ALA A 212 12.17 -8.20 8.03
CA ALA A 212 13.25 -8.50 8.96
C ALA A 212 14.61 -8.06 8.41
N LYS A 213 14.89 -8.34 7.13
CA LYS A 213 16.09 -7.86 6.42
C LYS A 213 16.15 -6.33 6.43
N GLY A 214 15.04 -5.66 6.10
CA GLY A 214 14.98 -4.20 6.09
C GLY A 214 15.29 -3.57 7.45
N PHE A 215 14.74 -4.11 8.54
CA PHE A 215 15.05 -3.63 9.90
C PHE A 215 16.51 -3.86 10.29
N ALA A 216 17.04 -5.05 9.99
CA ALA A 216 18.44 -5.38 10.23
C ALA A 216 19.38 -4.44 9.47
N GLU A 217 19.13 -4.20 8.18
CA GLU A 217 19.90 -3.27 7.33
C GLU A 217 19.69 -1.81 7.73
N ALA A 218 18.54 -1.45 8.29
CA ALA A 218 18.27 -0.13 8.85
C ALA A 218 19.07 0.13 10.14
N GLY A 219 19.51 -0.92 10.83
CA GLY A 219 20.19 -0.83 12.12
C GLY A 219 19.25 -0.59 13.29
N VAL A 220 17.98 -0.99 13.18
CA VAL A 220 16.94 -0.78 14.19
C VAL A 220 16.20 -2.10 14.51
N PRO A 221 15.77 -2.33 15.76
CA PRO A 221 14.97 -3.50 16.10
C PRO A 221 13.62 -3.53 15.38
N ASP A 222 13.18 -4.71 14.93
CA ASP A 222 11.83 -4.87 14.37
C ASP A 222 10.80 -5.05 15.50
N PRO A 223 9.84 -4.12 15.67
CA PRO A 223 8.82 -4.23 16.72
C PRO A 223 7.85 -5.41 16.53
N ALA A 224 7.78 -6.00 15.32
CA ALA A 224 6.96 -7.18 15.05
C ALA A 224 7.62 -8.50 15.48
N ILE A 225 8.93 -8.47 15.77
CA ILE A 225 9.74 -9.61 16.23
C ILE A 225 10.26 -9.22 17.61
N ALA A 226 9.37 -9.12 18.60
CA ALA A 226 9.82 -9.02 19.98
C ALA A 226 10.50 -10.35 20.36
N ILE A 227 11.76 -10.26 20.78
CA ILE A 227 12.55 -11.35 21.39
C ILE A 227 12.05 -11.56 22.82
#